data_AF-A0AAW8R8Q3-F1
#
_entry.id   AF-A0AAW8R8Q3-F1
#
_cell.length_a   1.000
_cell.length_b   1.000
_cell.length_c   1.000
_cell.angle_alpha   90.00
_cell.angle_beta   90.00
_cell.angle_gamma   90.00
#
_symmetry.space_group_name_H-M   'P 1'
#
loop_
_entity.id
_entity.type
_entity.pdbx_description
1 polymer ?
#
loop_
_entity_poly.entity_id
_entity_poly.type
_entity_poly.pdbx_seq_one_letter_code
_entity_poly.pdbx_strand_id
1 'polypeptide(L)'
;MSPAVKTSLFFIALLVGLTWAFSFLFEADTTGVSRNENGEIKYYGPIDNGRFEEFKRLYQRGDRLLIRSTGGDLNVGMAFGRFIHENRIPLEVVDFCISSCANYVFLSAPVKTLSRHALVVFHGGPKQKNFLDQMERAYAEDAPVGTSYGVENYEAVVTISEDYRQARYALRSANQRNECPEDQIRNFDGRCVPYSAQQRLNFLIKMEEMLYDSVDPFMDKNIPYYGQLHDYESTYQSYRYFGFYYGIDTLEKLNVSGIELKDGVWEPERNPLFDDVYLVEL
;
A
#
# COMPACT_ATOMS: atom_id res chain seq x y z
N MET A 1 31.12 43.15 -36.63
CA MET A 1 29.86 42.35 -36.71
C MET A 1 28.73 43.30 -37.04
N SER A 2 27.93 43.02 -38.08
CA SER A 2 26.87 43.94 -38.54
C SER A 2 25.73 44.01 -37.50
N PRO A 3 24.95 45.11 -37.47
CA PRO A 3 23.83 45.27 -36.54
C PRO A 3 22.82 44.11 -36.63
N ALA A 4 22.59 43.58 -37.83
CA ALA A 4 21.67 42.45 -38.06
C ALA A 4 22.10 41.16 -37.33
N VAL A 5 23.41 40.91 -37.20
CA VAL A 5 23.92 39.73 -36.50
C VAL A 5 23.72 39.84 -34.98
N LYS A 6 23.82 41.05 -34.42
CA LYS A 6 23.55 41.29 -32.99
C LYS A 6 22.07 41.11 -32.65
N THR A 7 21.16 41.54 -33.52
CA THR A 7 19.71 41.39 -33.30
C THR A 7 19.28 39.92 -33.39
N SER A 8 19.81 39.15 -34.35
CA SER A 8 19.49 37.71 -34.45
C SER A 8 20.05 36.89 -33.29
N LEU A 9 21.24 37.19 -32.78
CA LEU A 9 21.79 36.52 -31.59
C LEU A 9 20.99 36.82 -30.32
N PHE A 10 20.44 38.03 -30.20
CA PHE A 10 19.61 38.42 -29.05
C PHE A 10 18.25 37.70 -29.03
N PHE A 11 17.60 37.53 -30.19
CA PHE A 11 16.33 36.78 -30.29
C PHE A 11 16.49 35.27 -30.08
N ILE A 12 17.60 34.67 -30.53
CA ILE A 12 17.89 33.25 -30.29
C ILE A 12 18.15 32.99 -28.80
N ALA A 13 18.89 33.87 -28.11
CA ALA A 13 19.11 33.75 -26.67
C ALA A 13 17.82 33.90 -25.86
N LEU A 14 16.89 34.76 -26.28
CA LEU A 14 15.60 34.96 -25.61
C LEU A 14 14.66 33.74 -25.78
N LEU A 15 14.65 33.11 -26.96
CA LEU A 15 13.86 31.89 -27.25
C LEU A 15 14.41 30.64 -26.56
N VAL A 16 15.73 30.51 -26.42
CA VAL A 16 16.35 29.42 -25.65
C VAL A 16 16.14 29.63 -24.14
N GLY A 17 16.17 30.88 -23.66
CA GLY A 17 15.85 31.20 -22.26
C GLY A 17 14.39 30.92 -21.89
N LEU A 18 13.44 31.15 -22.80
CA LEU A 18 12.01 30.88 -22.59
C LEU A 18 11.65 29.39 -22.65
N THR A 19 12.38 28.58 -23.41
CA THR A 19 12.16 27.12 -23.48
C THR A 19 12.81 26.37 -22.32
N TRP A 20 13.96 26.85 -21.83
CA TRP A 20 14.61 26.29 -20.64
C TRP A 20 13.88 26.66 -19.34
N ALA A 21 13.30 27.86 -19.25
CA ALA A 21 12.50 28.25 -18.08
C ALA A 21 11.16 27.49 -17.97
N PHE A 22 10.58 27.06 -19.10
CA PHE A 22 9.31 26.32 -19.09
C PHE A 22 9.47 24.84 -18.67
N SER A 23 10.63 24.25 -18.94
CA SER A 23 10.91 22.85 -18.57
C SER A 23 11.15 22.66 -17.07
N PHE A 24 11.53 23.73 -16.35
CA PHE A 24 11.69 23.71 -14.89
C PHE A 24 10.40 24.01 -14.11
N LEU A 25 9.30 24.37 -14.79
CA LEU A 25 8.04 24.76 -14.15
C LEU A 25 6.98 23.64 -14.09
N PHE A 26 7.16 22.51 -14.79
CA PHE A 26 6.14 21.46 -14.90
C PHE A 26 6.66 20.01 -14.80
N GLU A 27 7.69 19.78 -14.00
CA GLU A 27 8.04 18.43 -13.54
C GLU A 27 8.18 18.41 -12.00
N ALA A 28 7.26 19.11 -11.33
CA ALA A 28 7.09 18.99 -9.89
C ALA A 28 6.73 17.53 -9.57
N ASP A 29 7.68 16.85 -8.91
CA ASP A 29 7.61 15.55 -8.25
C ASP A 29 6.28 14.82 -8.45
N THR A 30 6.26 13.85 -9.37
CA THR A 30 5.07 13.03 -9.64
C THR A 30 4.74 12.07 -8.48
N THR A 31 5.53 12.11 -7.41
CA THR A 31 5.36 11.35 -6.17
C THR A 31 5.30 12.29 -4.97
N GLY A 32 4.74 11.83 -3.86
CA GLY A 32 4.61 12.59 -2.62
C GLY A 32 3.16 12.81 -2.19
N VAL A 33 3.01 13.64 -1.16
CA VAL A 33 1.72 13.97 -0.57
C VAL A 33 1.52 15.49 -0.60
N SER A 34 0.38 15.92 -1.11
CA SER A 34 0.04 17.35 -1.20
C SER A 34 -1.46 17.56 -1.08
N ARG A 35 -1.86 18.70 -0.54
CA ARG A 35 -3.27 19.11 -0.44
C ARG A 35 -3.51 20.38 -1.23
N ASN A 36 -4.56 20.41 -2.05
CA ASN A 36 -4.97 21.63 -2.76
C ASN A 36 -6.02 22.44 -1.98
N GLU A 37 -6.38 23.61 -2.51
CA GLU A 37 -7.35 24.52 -1.89
C GLU A 37 -8.78 23.96 -1.84
N ASN A 38 -9.09 22.98 -2.70
CA ASN A 38 -10.41 22.35 -2.79
C ASN A 38 -10.62 21.19 -1.79
N GLY A 39 -9.63 20.92 -0.93
CA GLY A 39 -9.70 19.79 0.01
C GLY A 39 -9.41 18.44 -0.63
N GLU A 40 -8.65 18.41 -1.72
CA GLU A 40 -8.16 17.18 -2.31
C GLU A 40 -6.72 16.93 -1.88
N ILE A 41 -6.47 15.76 -1.29
CA ILE A 41 -5.14 15.32 -0.90
C ILE A 41 -4.65 14.28 -1.90
N LYS A 42 -3.63 14.61 -2.69
CA LYS A 42 -2.93 13.66 -3.54
C LYS A 42 -1.96 12.85 -2.69
N TYR A 43 -2.01 11.52 -2.82
CA TYR A 43 -1.06 10.59 -2.23
C TYR A 43 -0.50 9.70 -3.34
N TYR A 44 0.67 10.05 -3.86
CA TYR A 44 1.31 9.34 -4.96
C TYR A 44 2.62 8.69 -4.53
N GLY A 45 2.77 7.40 -4.81
CA GLY A 45 3.96 6.62 -4.45
C GLY A 45 3.69 5.57 -3.37
N PRO A 46 4.75 4.99 -2.78
CA PRO A 46 4.63 3.89 -1.84
C PRO A 46 3.98 4.33 -0.52
N ILE A 47 3.32 3.39 0.14
CA ILE A 47 2.83 3.53 1.51
C ILE A 47 4.00 3.34 2.46
N ASP A 48 4.45 4.44 3.05
CA ASP A 48 5.49 4.50 4.07
C ASP A 48 5.09 5.45 5.21
N ASN A 49 5.79 5.35 6.33
CA ASN A 49 5.48 6.15 7.51
C ASN A 49 5.61 7.66 7.24
N GLY A 50 6.62 8.10 6.50
CA GLY A 50 6.86 9.51 6.23
C GLY A 50 5.71 10.16 5.46
N ARG A 51 5.27 9.51 4.38
CA ARG A 51 4.12 9.96 3.58
C ARG A 51 2.81 9.86 4.34
N PHE A 52 2.61 8.83 5.15
CA PHE A 52 1.40 8.72 5.97
C PHE A 52 1.32 9.82 7.04
N GLU A 53 2.43 10.13 7.72
CA GLU A 53 2.48 11.26 8.66
C GLU A 53 2.22 12.60 7.95
N GLU A 54 2.79 12.79 6.76
CA GLU A 54 2.54 13.98 5.95
C GLU A 54 1.06 14.09 5.53
N PHE A 55 0.43 12.98 5.12
CA PHE A 55 -1.01 12.93 4.85
C PHE A 55 -1.83 13.38 6.06
N LYS A 56 -1.55 12.82 7.23
CA LYS A 56 -2.25 13.20 8.47
C LYS A 56 -2.05 14.67 8.83
N ARG A 57 -0.85 15.21 8.62
CA ARG A 57 -0.52 16.62 8.87
C ARG A 57 -1.32 17.56 7.97
N LEU A 58 -1.53 17.16 6.71
CA LEU A 58 -2.25 17.96 5.72
C LEU A 58 -3.77 17.84 5.85
N TYR A 59 -4.26 16.69 6.34
CA TYR A 59 -5.69 16.38 6.37
C TYR A 59 -6.53 17.37 7.19
N GLN A 60 -7.66 17.77 6.59
CA GLN A 60 -8.73 18.51 7.22
C GLN A 60 -10.06 17.76 7.06
N ARG A 61 -10.94 17.90 8.05
CA ARG A 61 -12.23 17.22 8.02
C ARG A 61 -13.03 17.61 6.77
N GLY A 62 -13.45 16.60 6.00
CA GLY A 62 -14.19 16.79 4.76
C GLY A 62 -13.33 16.68 3.50
N ASP A 63 -12.01 16.55 3.64
CA ASP A 63 -11.12 16.30 2.51
C ASP A 63 -11.38 14.93 1.87
N ARG A 64 -11.00 14.82 0.60
CA ARG A 64 -10.97 13.57 -0.18
C ARG A 64 -9.55 13.18 -0.55
N LEU A 65 -9.29 11.88 -0.61
CA LEU A 65 -8.00 11.31 -1.00
C LEU A 65 -7.99 11.00 -2.51
N LEU A 66 -6.95 11.42 -3.22
CA LEU A 66 -6.64 10.99 -4.59
C LEU A 66 -5.39 10.13 -4.53
N ILE A 67 -5.53 8.82 -4.72
CA ILE A 67 -4.46 7.86 -4.49
C ILE A 67 -3.98 7.22 -5.80
N ARG A 68 -2.65 7.11 -5.91
CA ARG A 68 -1.94 6.27 -6.87
C ARG A 68 -0.76 5.63 -6.15
N SER A 69 -0.85 4.35 -5.83
CA SER A 69 0.13 3.70 -4.97
C SER A 69 0.37 2.25 -5.34
N THR A 70 1.64 1.87 -5.34
CA THR A 70 2.09 0.48 -5.47
C THR A 70 1.90 -0.32 -4.16
N GLY A 71 1.34 0.31 -3.12
CA GLY A 71 1.30 -0.24 -1.77
C GLY A 71 2.60 0.01 -1.03
N GLY A 72 2.97 -0.86 -0.09
CA GLY A 72 4.14 -0.65 0.77
C GLY A 72 3.96 -1.32 2.13
N ASP A 73 4.42 -0.66 3.19
CA ASP A 73 4.47 -1.25 4.53
C ASP A 73 3.07 -1.71 5.01
N LEU A 74 3.01 -2.96 5.46
CA LEU A 74 1.79 -3.63 5.90
C LEU A 74 1.16 -2.94 7.13
N ASN A 75 1.97 -2.52 8.11
CA ASN A 75 1.46 -1.90 9.33
C ASN A 75 0.97 -0.47 9.04
N VAL A 76 1.72 0.29 8.25
CA VAL A 76 1.32 1.64 7.81
C VAL A 76 0.08 1.55 6.93
N GLY A 77 -0.02 0.56 6.03
CA GLY A 77 -1.21 0.32 5.22
C GLY A 77 -2.47 0.10 6.07
N MET A 78 -2.40 -0.79 7.06
CA MET A 78 -3.52 -1.01 7.99
C MET A 78 -3.84 0.23 8.84
N ALA A 79 -2.82 0.96 9.31
CA ALA A 79 -3.01 2.20 10.05
C ALA A 79 -3.65 3.31 9.18
N PHE A 80 -3.26 3.38 7.91
CA PHE A 80 -3.82 4.31 6.95
C PHE A 80 -5.27 3.96 6.63
N GLY A 81 -5.58 2.68 6.35
CA GLY A 81 -6.95 2.20 6.18
C GLY A 81 -7.83 2.53 7.39
N ARG A 82 -7.35 2.26 8.61
CA ARG A 82 -8.04 2.65 9.85
C ARG A 82 -8.31 4.15 9.91
N PHE A 83 -7.32 4.99 9.62
CA PHE A 83 -7.47 6.44 9.64
C PHE A 83 -8.52 6.92 8.62
N ILE A 84 -8.50 6.37 7.39
CA ILE A 84 -9.50 6.64 6.35
C ILE A 84 -10.90 6.29 6.84
N HIS A 85 -11.07 5.10 7.43
CA HIS A 85 -12.36 4.63 7.93
C HIS A 85 -12.89 5.50 9.09
N GLU A 86 -12.08 5.71 10.12
CA GLU A 86 -12.45 6.48 11.33
C GLU A 86 -12.81 7.94 11.00
N ASN A 87 -12.14 8.52 10.01
CA ASN A 87 -12.40 9.88 9.55
C ASN A 87 -13.41 9.96 8.39
N ARG A 88 -13.93 8.82 7.92
CA ARG A 88 -14.87 8.70 6.80
C ARG A 88 -14.39 9.40 5.53
N ILE A 89 -13.12 9.25 5.20
CA ILE A 89 -12.46 9.95 4.08
C ILE A 89 -12.84 9.26 2.77
N PRO A 90 -13.57 9.91 1.85
CA PRO A 90 -13.78 9.37 0.51
C PRO A 90 -12.46 9.34 -0.26
N LEU A 91 -12.26 8.32 -1.10
CA LEU A 91 -11.07 8.20 -1.94
C LEU A 91 -11.41 8.04 -3.41
N GLU A 92 -10.50 8.50 -4.27
CA GLU A 92 -10.47 8.22 -5.70
C GLU A 92 -9.17 7.48 -6.04
N VAL A 93 -9.29 6.31 -6.67
CA VAL A 93 -8.15 5.66 -7.33
C VAL A 93 -7.97 6.34 -8.69
N VAL A 94 -6.88 7.09 -8.82
CA VAL A 94 -6.63 7.90 -10.03
C VAL A 94 -6.08 7.05 -11.16
N ASP A 95 -5.24 6.07 -10.84
CA ASP A 95 -4.54 5.24 -11.83
C ASP A 95 -4.41 3.80 -11.34
N PHE A 96 -3.76 3.58 -10.19
CA PHE A 96 -3.70 2.25 -9.59
C PHE A 96 -3.59 2.30 -8.07
N CYS A 97 -4.08 1.25 -7.43
CA CYS A 97 -3.96 1.00 -6.00
C CYS A 97 -3.63 -0.47 -5.81
N ILE A 98 -2.39 -0.76 -5.44
CA ILE A 98 -1.81 -2.11 -5.45
C ILE A 98 -1.41 -2.53 -4.04
N SER A 99 -1.43 -3.84 -3.75
CA SER A 99 -0.93 -4.42 -2.50
C SER A 99 -1.60 -3.80 -1.27
N SER A 100 -0.83 -3.37 -0.26
CA SER A 100 -1.32 -2.63 0.93
C SER A 100 -2.27 -1.47 0.61
N CYS A 101 -2.17 -0.83 -0.57
CA CYS A 101 -3.17 0.16 -0.98
C CYS A 101 -4.53 -0.51 -1.20
N ALA A 102 -4.60 -1.55 -2.04
CA ALA A 102 -5.83 -2.29 -2.31
C ALA A 102 -6.33 -2.99 -1.05
N ASN A 103 -5.45 -3.73 -0.37
CA ASN A 103 -5.75 -4.58 0.77
C ASN A 103 -6.28 -3.78 1.96
N TYR A 104 -5.85 -2.53 2.16
CA TYR A 104 -6.15 -1.79 3.41
C TYR A 104 -6.73 -0.40 3.18
N VAL A 105 -6.20 0.39 2.25
CA VAL A 105 -6.66 1.78 2.08
C VAL A 105 -7.94 1.85 1.26
N PHE A 106 -7.96 1.18 0.10
CA PHE A 106 -9.11 1.13 -0.80
C PHE A 106 -10.34 0.56 -0.10
N LEU A 107 -10.20 -0.63 0.52
CA LEU A 107 -11.31 -1.31 1.19
C LEU A 107 -11.92 -0.49 2.33
N SER A 108 -11.12 0.34 3.02
CA SER A 108 -11.56 1.09 4.20
C SER A 108 -12.35 2.38 3.93
N ALA A 109 -12.35 2.91 2.71
CA ALA A 109 -13.08 4.15 2.43
C ALA A 109 -14.59 3.93 2.33
N PRO A 110 -15.41 4.86 2.87
CA PRO A 110 -16.87 4.79 2.74
C PRO A 110 -17.35 5.03 1.31
N VAL A 111 -16.61 5.81 0.52
CA VAL A 111 -16.85 6.05 -0.91
C VAL A 111 -15.54 5.84 -1.65
N LYS A 112 -15.58 5.03 -2.69
CA LYS A 112 -14.44 4.54 -3.47
C LYS A 112 -14.69 4.87 -4.93
N THR A 113 -14.20 6.01 -5.39
CA THR A 113 -14.32 6.40 -6.79
C THR A 113 -13.22 5.76 -7.62
N LEU A 114 -13.58 5.09 -8.71
CA LEU A 114 -12.64 4.57 -9.70
C LEU A 114 -12.60 5.52 -10.90
N SER A 115 -11.40 5.98 -11.27
CA SER A 115 -11.19 6.62 -12.57
C SER A 115 -11.36 5.60 -13.70
N ARG A 116 -11.65 6.08 -14.91
CA ARG A 116 -11.99 5.22 -16.07
C ARG A 116 -11.05 4.04 -16.26
N HIS A 117 -9.74 4.24 -16.19
CA HIS A 117 -8.74 3.18 -16.39
C HIS A 117 -8.07 2.76 -15.07
N ALA A 118 -8.68 3.06 -13.92
CA ALA A 118 -8.07 2.75 -12.63
C ALA A 118 -7.98 1.24 -12.40
N LEU A 119 -6.91 0.76 -11.78
CA LEU A 119 -6.73 -0.64 -11.42
C LEU A 119 -6.57 -0.83 -9.91
N VAL A 120 -7.35 -1.73 -9.32
CA VAL A 120 -7.21 -2.13 -7.90
C VAL A 120 -6.66 -3.55 -7.88
N VAL A 121 -5.42 -3.70 -7.41
CA VAL A 121 -4.67 -4.96 -7.51
C VAL A 121 -4.32 -5.51 -6.15
N PHE A 122 -4.77 -6.72 -5.88
CA PHE A 122 -4.54 -7.46 -4.65
C PHE A 122 -3.40 -8.45 -4.85
N HIS A 123 -2.57 -8.60 -3.83
CA HIS A 123 -1.57 -9.65 -3.67
C HIS A 123 -0.98 -9.58 -2.25
N GLY A 124 -0.22 -10.59 -1.87
CA GLY A 124 0.45 -10.64 -0.58
C GLY A 124 -0.50 -10.67 0.63
N GLY A 125 -0.06 -10.08 1.73
CA GLY A 125 -0.81 -10.02 2.99
C GLY A 125 -0.42 -11.13 3.98
N PRO A 126 -0.73 -10.96 5.27
CA PRO A 126 -0.27 -11.88 6.31
C PRO A 126 -0.82 -13.31 6.20
N LYS A 127 -1.96 -13.55 5.54
CA LYS A 127 -2.49 -14.92 5.36
C LYS A 127 -1.91 -15.65 4.15
N GLN A 128 -0.97 -15.05 3.39
CA GLN A 128 -0.31 -15.78 2.29
C GLN A 128 0.44 -16.99 2.83
N LYS A 129 0.41 -18.09 2.08
CA LYS A 129 0.85 -19.43 2.53
C LYS A 129 2.31 -19.50 2.99
N ASN A 130 3.20 -18.76 2.32
CA ASN A 130 4.64 -18.75 2.60
C ASN A 130 5.08 -17.66 3.60
N PHE A 131 4.18 -16.81 4.10
CA PHE A 131 4.59 -15.69 4.95
C PHE A 131 5.24 -16.12 6.25
N LEU A 132 4.73 -17.19 6.87
CA LEU A 132 5.31 -17.70 8.12
C LEU A 132 6.76 -18.13 7.91
N ASP A 133 7.06 -18.86 6.84
CA ASP A 133 8.44 -19.28 6.50
C ASP A 133 9.34 -18.05 6.29
N GLN A 134 8.86 -17.06 5.53
CA GLN A 134 9.59 -15.81 5.34
C GLN A 134 9.86 -15.10 6.68
N MET A 135 8.87 -15.07 7.58
CA MET A 135 9.02 -14.49 8.91
C MET A 135 9.99 -15.31 9.78
N GLU A 136 9.94 -16.63 9.77
CA GLU A 136 10.85 -17.48 10.54
C GLU A 136 12.30 -17.28 10.11
N ARG A 137 12.54 -17.20 8.79
CA ARG A 137 13.86 -16.90 8.21
C ARG A 137 14.33 -15.50 8.56
N ALA A 138 13.42 -14.51 8.54
CA ALA A 138 13.71 -13.16 9.00
C ALA A 138 14.01 -13.09 10.50
N TYR A 139 13.37 -13.95 11.28
CA TYR A 139 13.56 -14.01 12.72
C TYR A 139 14.84 -14.77 13.11
N ALA A 140 15.56 -15.40 12.19
CA ALA A 140 16.91 -15.88 12.44
C ALA A 140 17.86 -14.72 12.78
N GLU A 141 18.70 -14.88 13.80
CA GLU A 141 19.44 -13.77 14.44
C GLU A 141 20.59 -13.20 13.60
N ASP A 142 20.93 -13.83 12.48
CA ASP A 142 22.11 -13.56 11.65
C ASP A 142 21.81 -12.82 10.34
N ALA A 143 20.53 -12.56 10.01
CA ALA A 143 20.16 -11.91 8.76
C ALA A 143 20.62 -10.42 8.70
N PRO A 144 21.38 -9.97 7.66
CA PRO A 144 21.84 -8.58 7.49
C PRO A 144 20.71 -7.55 7.26
N VAL A 145 20.97 -6.25 7.50
CA VAL A 145 19.94 -5.20 7.32
C VAL A 145 19.69 -5.07 5.83
N GLY A 146 18.44 -4.90 5.44
CA GLY A 146 18.02 -4.88 4.04
C GLY A 146 17.80 -6.28 3.45
N THR A 147 18.06 -7.35 4.19
CA THR A 147 17.68 -8.70 3.76
C THR A 147 16.16 -8.77 3.66
N SER A 148 15.65 -9.17 2.49
CA SER A 148 14.23 -9.38 2.23
C SER A 148 13.96 -10.83 1.89
N TYR A 149 12.90 -11.38 2.45
CA TYR A 149 12.43 -12.74 2.20
C TYR A 149 11.12 -12.70 1.44
N GLY A 150 11.10 -13.37 0.30
CA GLY A 150 9.99 -13.40 -0.65
C GLY A 150 10.34 -12.77 -2.00
N VAL A 151 9.35 -12.66 -2.89
CA VAL A 151 9.49 -12.08 -4.23
C VAL A 151 8.89 -10.68 -4.27
N GLU A 152 9.76 -9.67 -4.29
CA GLU A 152 9.37 -8.26 -4.32
C GLU A 152 8.41 -7.96 -5.48
N ASN A 153 7.39 -7.14 -5.21
CA ASN A 153 6.28 -6.79 -6.12
C ASN A 153 5.26 -7.90 -6.42
N TYR A 154 5.54 -9.16 -6.13
CA TYR A 154 4.62 -10.27 -6.43
C TYR A 154 3.89 -10.80 -5.19
N GLU A 155 4.54 -10.77 -4.03
CA GLU A 155 3.98 -11.27 -2.77
C GLU A 155 4.31 -10.32 -1.61
N ALA A 156 3.74 -10.56 -0.43
CA ALA A 156 4.24 -9.86 0.75
C ALA A 156 5.64 -10.38 1.06
N VAL A 157 6.51 -9.46 1.43
CA VAL A 157 7.91 -9.75 1.76
C VAL A 157 8.21 -9.34 3.19
N VAL A 158 9.12 -10.05 3.83
CA VAL A 158 9.63 -9.68 5.16
C VAL A 158 11.02 -9.09 5.00
N THR A 159 11.15 -7.79 5.28
CA THR A 159 12.43 -7.08 5.20
C THR A 159 12.98 -6.78 6.60
N ILE A 160 14.26 -7.09 6.81
CA ILE A 160 14.97 -6.74 8.04
C ILE A 160 15.38 -5.27 7.99
N SER A 161 14.63 -4.40 8.68
CA SER A 161 15.01 -3.00 8.88
C SER A 161 15.80 -2.80 10.18
N GLU A 162 16.46 -1.66 10.29
CA GLU A 162 17.13 -1.25 11.53
C GLU A 162 16.12 -1.06 12.67
N ASP A 163 14.98 -0.42 12.40
CA ASP A 163 13.89 -0.27 13.35
C ASP A 163 13.34 -1.61 13.83
N TYR A 164 13.21 -2.58 12.90
CA TYR A 164 12.78 -3.93 13.23
C TYR A 164 13.77 -4.63 14.17
N ARG A 165 15.08 -4.52 13.92
CA ARG A 165 16.10 -5.03 14.85
C ARG A 165 16.00 -4.34 16.21
N GLN A 166 15.95 -3.01 16.23
CA GLN A 166 15.92 -2.24 17.47
C GLN A 166 14.68 -2.54 18.30
N ALA A 167 13.50 -2.65 17.67
CA ALA A 167 12.28 -3.08 18.33
C ALA A 167 12.43 -4.47 18.94
N ARG A 168 13.07 -5.40 18.22
CA ARG A 168 13.34 -6.76 18.74
C ARG A 168 14.35 -6.75 19.89
N TYR A 169 15.43 -5.98 19.80
CA TYR A 169 16.40 -5.81 20.89
C TYR A 169 15.75 -5.17 22.13
N ALA A 170 14.88 -4.17 21.94
CA ALA A 170 14.15 -3.53 23.01
C ALA A 170 13.16 -4.49 23.68
N LEU A 171 12.46 -5.32 22.90
CA LEU A 171 11.60 -6.39 23.41
C LEU A 171 12.41 -7.42 24.23
N ARG A 172 13.57 -7.89 23.73
CA ARG A 172 14.48 -8.77 24.51
C ARG A 172 14.93 -8.12 25.82
N SER A 173 15.35 -6.86 25.76
CA SER A 173 15.81 -6.09 26.92
C SER A 173 14.67 -5.82 27.92
N ALA A 174 13.42 -5.68 27.44
CA ALA A 174 12.23 -5.58 28.28
C ALA A 174 11.85 -6.93 28.90
N ASN A 175 12.05 -8.05 28.20
CA ASN A 175 11.80 -9.40 28.72
C ASN A 175 12.77 -9.77 29.87
N GLN A 176 14.01 -9.30 29.83
CA GLN A 176 14.95 -9.40 30.97
C GLN A 176 14.40 -8.75 32.25
N ARG A 177 13.47 -7.78 32.14
CA ARG A 177 12.78 -7.15 33.29
C ARG A 177 11.47 -7.85 33.70
N ASN A 178 10.92 -8.71 32.84
CA ASN A 178 9.62 -9.38 33.04
C ASN A 178 9.76 -10.87 33.44
N GLU A 179 10.97 -11.32 33.84
CA GLU A 179 11.28 -12.70 34.25
C GLU A 179 11.02 -13.77 33.17
N CYS A 180 10.88 -13.39 31.91
CA CYS A 180 10.72 -14.34 30.81
C CYS A 180 12.06 -14.64 30.13
N PRO A 181 12.26 -15.88 29.63
CA PRO A 181 13.40 -16.22 28.77
C PRO A 181 13.56 -15.25 27.59
N GLU A 182 14.77 -15.15 27.04
CA GLU A 182 15.14 -14.13 26.04
C GLU A 182 14.24 -14.12 24.78
N ASP A 183 13.64 -15.27 24.47
CA ASP A 183 12.74 -15.51 23.34
C ASP A 183 11.25 -15.47 23.71
N GLN A 184 10.87 -15.09 24.94
CA GLN A 184 9.49 -15.14 25.42
C GLN A 184 8.99 -13.79 25.95
N ILE A 185 7.75 -13.44 25.60
CA ILE A 185 7.04 -12.30 26.18
C ILE A 185 6.01 -12.77 27.21
N ARG A 186 5.70 -11.94 28.20
CA ARG A 186 4.64 -12.24 29.17
C ARG A 186 3.26 -11.91 28.57
N ASN A 187 2.38 -12.89 28.44
CA ASN A 187 1.01 -12.69 27.94
C ASN A 187 0.10 -12.03 28.99
N PHE A 188 -1.16 -11.72 28.63
CA PHE A 188 -2.13 -11.07 29.53
C PHE A 188 -2.46 -11.91 30.78
N ASP A 189 -2.30 -13.24 30.70
CA ASP A 189 -2.48 -14.17 31.82
C ASP A 189 -1.22 -14.28 32.71
N GLY A 190 -0.18 -13.49 32.43
CA GLY A 190 1.06 -13.48 33.19
C GLY A 190 2.02 -14.65 32.90
N ARG A 191 1.80 -15.42 31.83
CA ARG A 191 2.65 -16.55 31.40
C ARG A 191 3.69 -16.09 30.39
N CYS A 192 4.91 -16.62 30.48
CA CYS A 192 5.91 -16.44 29.43
C CYS A 192 5.55 -17.32 28.23
N VAL A 193 5.41 -16.70 27.05
CA VAL A 193 5.08 -17.36 25.79
C VAL A 193 6.13 -16.98 24.74
N PRO A 194 6.57 -17.90 23.87
CA PRO A 194 7.58 -17.61 22.85
C PRO A 194 7.15 -16.49 21.90
N TYR A 195 7.90 -15.37 21.82
CA TYR A 195 7.73 -14.31 20.82
C TYR A 195 8.22 -14.80 19.45
N SER A 196 7.47 -15.75 18.89
CA SER A 196 7.79 -16.41 17.64
C SER A 196 7.27 -15.62 16.44
N ALA A 197 7.82 -15.91 15.26
CA ALA A 197 7.27 -15.48 13.98
C ALA A 197 5.76 -15.79 13.90
N GLN A 198 5.33 -16.97 14.38
CA GLN A 198 3.93 -17.37 14.46
C GLN A 198 3.08 -16.42 15.32
N GLN A 199 3.56 -15.99 16.49
CA GLN A 199 2.80 -15.04 17.31
C GLN A 199 2.66 -13.68 16.64
N ARG A 200 3.73 -13.18 16.02
CA ARG A 200 3.68 -11.93 15.26
C ARG A 200 2.73 -12.06 14.06
N LEU A 201 2.76 -13.19 13.36
CA LEU A 201 1.84 -13.50 12.27
C LEU A 201 0.39 -13.45 12.73
N ASN A 202 0.07 -14.15 13.82
CA ASN A 202 -1.28 -14.16 14.39
C ASN A 202 -1.73 -12.75 14.79
N PHE A 203 -0.83 -11.92 15.32
CA PHE A 203 -1.12 -10.52 15.61
C PHE A 203 -1.44 -9.72 14.33
N LEU A 204 -0.64 -9.87 13.27
CA LEU A 204 -0.88 -9.19 12.00
C LEU A 204 -2.21 -9.60 11.37
N ILE A 205 -2.50 -10.90 11.33
CA ILE A 205 -3.79 -11.44 10.88
C ILE A 205 -4.93 -10.84 11.71
N LYS A 206 -4.79 -10.80 13.04
CA LYS A 206 -5.83 -10.24 13.90
C LYS A 206 -6.07 -8.76 13.65
N MET A 207 -5.00 -7.98 13.42
CA MET A 207 -5.11 -6.55 13.11
C MET A 207 -5.81 -6.29 11.78
N GLU A 208 -5.50 -7.09 10.76
CA GLU A 208 -6.16 -7.04 9.46
C GLU A 208 -7.66 -7.37 9.60
N GLU A 209 -8.00 -8.46 10.30
CA GLU A 209 -9.40 -8.84 10.51
C GLU A 209 -10.17 -7.80 11.31
N MET A 210 -9.55 -7.20 12.34
CA MET A 210 -10.16 -6.11 13.09
C MET A 210 -10.39 -4.86 12.25
N LEU A 211 -9.49 -4.56 11.30
CA LEU A 211 -9.70 -3.46 10.35
C LEU A 211 -10.93 -3.76 9.48
N TYR A 212 -10.99 -4.94 8.88
CA TYR A 212 -12.11 -5.33 8.03
C TYR A 212 -13.44 -5.36 8.79
N ASP A 213 -13.47 -5.94 9.99
CA ASP A 213 -14.65 -5.95 10.86
C ASP A 213 -15.13 -4.53 11.23
N SER A 214 -14.20 -3.59 11.39
CA SER A 214 -14.55 -2.20 11.68
C SER A 214 -15.18 -1.49 10.47
N VAL A 215 -14.73 -1.84 9.25
CA VAL A 215 -15.25 -1.27 8.00
C VAL A 215 -16.66 -1.78 7.73
N ASP A 216 -16.82 -3.10 7.71
CA ASP A 216 -18.10 -3.79 7.60
C ASP A 216 -17.93 -5.20 8.20
N PRO A 217 -18.70 -5.57 9.24
CA PRO A 217 -18.57 -6.87 9.91
C PRO A 217 -18.91 -8.07 9.00
N PHE A 218 -19.52 -7.82 7.84
CA PHE A 218 -19.81 -8.84 6.84
C PHE A 218 -18.84 -8.83 5.66
N MET A 219 -17.88 -7.90 5.60
CA MET A 219 -16.85 -7.90 4.55
C MET A 219 -16.03 -9.18 4.58
N ASP A 220 -15.83 -9.78 3.41
CA ASP A 220 -15.06 -11.00 3.31
C ASP A 220 -13.58 -10.72 3.63
N LYS A 221 -13.07 -11.36 4.68
CA LYS A 221 -11.70 -11.15 5.19
C LYS A 221 -10.63 -11.84 4.35
N ASN A 222 -11.02 -12.50 3.26
CA ASN A 222 -10.16 -13.20 2.34
C ASN A 222 -10.01 -12.49 0.98
N ILE A 223 -10.60 -11.29 0.80
CA ILE A 223 -10.44 -10.48 -0.42
C ILE A 223 -8.97 -10.39 -0.91
N PRO A 224 -7.96 -10.14 -0.06
CA PRO A 224 -6.57 -10.08 -0.52
C PRO A 224 -5.99 -11.42 -1.00
N TYR A 225 -6.69 -12.53 -0.80
CA TYR A 225 -6.11 -13.88 -0.89
C TYR A 225 -6.80 -14.80 -1.90
N TYR A 226 -8.03 -14.57 -2.37
CA TYR A 226 -8.67 -15.54 -3.28
C TYR A 226 -7.88 -15.82 -4.55
N GLY A 227 -7.18 -14.83 -5.13
CA GLY A 227 -6.29 -15.07 -6.26
C GLY A 227 -5.03 -15.88 -5.93
N GLN A 228 -4.73 -16.09 -4.66
CA GLN A 228 -3.56 -16.88 -4.23
C GLN A 228 -3.93 -18.34 -3.91
N LEU A 229 -5.22 -18.68 -3.95
CA LEU A 229 -5.78 -19.91 -3.40
C LEU A 229 -6.48 -20.74 -4.48
N HIS A 230 -6.69 -22.03 -4.17
CA HIS A 230 -7.49 -22.96 -4.95
C HIS A 230 -7.09 -22.97 -6.44
N ASP A 231 -8.04 -22.70 -7.34
CA ASP A 231 -7.85 -22.73 -8.79
C ASP A 231 -6.80 -21.72 -9.28
N TYR A 232 -6.52 -20.68 -8.49
CA TYR A 232 -5.54 -19.65 -8.82
C TYR A 232 -4.14 -19.90 -8.23
N GLU A 233 -3.95 -20.92 -7.37
CA GLU A 233 -2.65 -21.17 -6.70
C GLU A 233 -1.51 -21.36 -7.72
N SER A 234 -1.76 -22.10 -8.80
CA SER A 234 -0.75 -22.31 -9.86
C SER A 234 -0.42 -21.04 -10.64
N THR A 235 -1.42 -20.19 -10.91
CA THR A 235 -1.24 -18.89 -11.57
C THR A 235 -0.43 -17.95 -10.69
N TYR A 236 -0.78 -17.85 -9.41
CA TYR A 236 -0.07 -17.01 -8.44
C TYR A 236 1.39 -17.44 -8.27
N GLN A 237 1.64 -18.75 -8.09
CA GLN A 237 2.99 -19.30 -7.92
C GLN A 237 3.86 -19.27 -9.19
N SER A 238 3.25 -19.05 -10.37
CA SER A 238 4.00 -18.91 -11.61
C SER A 238 4.79 -17.59 -11.69
N TYR A 239 4.43 -16.60 -10.88
CA TYR A 239 4.95 -15.22 -10.95
C TYR A 239 4.86 -14.60 -12.36
N ARG A 240 3.95 -15.11 -13.20
CA ARG A 240 3.64 -14.50 -14.50
C ARG A 240 2.96 -13.14 -14.35
N TYR A 241 2.18 -12.99 -13.29
CA TYR A 241 1.41 -11.80 -12.96
C TYR A 241 1.79 -11.33 -11.56
N PHE A 242 1.88 -10.02 -11.35
CA PHE A 242 2.29 -9.46 -10.04
C PHE A 242 1.15 -9.39 -9.02
N GLY A 243 -0.09 -9.58 -9.49
CA GLY A 243 -1.25 -9.64 -8.63
C GLY A 243 -2.51 -9.94 -9.42
N PHE A 244 -3.65 -9.74 -8.77
CA PHE A 244 -4.95 -9.98 -9.36
C PHE A 244 -5.93 -8.86 -9.05
N TYR A 245 -7.00 -8.79 -9.83
CA TYR A 245 -8.07 -7.82 -9.62
C TYR A 245 -9.43 -8.52 -9.63
N TYR A 246 -10.44 -7.81 -9.15
CA TYR A 246 -11.84 -8.24 -9.16
C TYR A 246 -12.67 -7.31 -10.03
N GLY A 247 -13.72 -7.86 -10.66
CA GLY A 247 -14.82 -7.04 -11.17
C GLY A 247 -15.63 -6.40 -10.02
N ILE A 248 -16.38 -5.35 -10.34
CA ILE A 248 -17.25 -4.65 -9.36
C ILE A 248 -18.27 -5.62 -8.76
N ASP A 249 -18.93 -6.43 -9.59
CA ASP A 249 -19.91 -7.43 -9.14
C ASP A 249 -19.30 -8.41 -8.12
N THR A 250 -18.05 -8.82 -8.33
CA THR A 250 -17.34 -9.71 -7.39
C THR A 250 -17.02 -8.98 -6.08
N LEU A 251 -16.57 -7.73 -6.14
CA LEU A 251 -16.35 -6.91 -4.95
C LEU A 251 -17.64 -6.72 -4.14
N GLU A 252 -18.78 -6.50 -4.80
CA GLU A 252 -20.08 -6.40 -4.15
C GLU A 252 -20.49 -7.71 -3.45
N LYS A 253 -20.29 -8.87 -4.10
CA LYS A 253 -20.51 -10.19 -3.47
C LYS A 253 -19.64 -10.42 -2.24
N LEU A 254 -18.46 -9.80 -2.20
CA LEU A 254 -17.53 -9.83 -1.06
C LEU A 254 -17.84 -8.76 0.00
N ASN A 255 -19.01 -8.12 -0.09
CA ASN A 255 -19.48 -7.04 0.77
C ASN A 255 -18.57 -5.79 0.77
N VAL A 256 -17.94 -5.51 -0.37
CA VAL A 256 -17.28 -4.23 -0.61
C VAL A 256 -18.30 -3.27 -1.22
N SER A 257 -18.77 -2.31 -0.42
CA SER A 257 -19.77 -1.33 -0.82
C SER A 257 -19.17 0.05 -1.15
N GLY A 258 -19.99 0.96 -1.68
CA GLY A 258 -19.61 2.36 -1.91
C GLY A 258 -18.65 2.57 -3.08
N ILE A 259 -18.62 1.67 -4.07
CA ILE A 259 -17.84 1.84 -5.29
C ILE A 259 -18.61 2.74 -6.26
N GLU A 260 -17.96 3.79 -6.75
CA GLU A 260 -18.52 4.74 -7.71
C GLU A 260 -17.59 4.88 -8.92
N LEU A 261 -18.15 5.17 -10.10
CA LEU A 261 -17.38 5.39 -11.32
C LEU A 261 -17.35 6.88 -11.62
N LYS A 262 -16.14 7.47 -11.73
CA LYS A 262 -15.95 8.92 -11.89
C LYS A 262 -16.77 9.51 -13.04
N ASP A 263 -16.81 8.79 -14.17
CA ASP A 263 -17.51 9.19 -15.39
C ASP A 263 -18.59 8.17 -15.81
N GLY A 264 -19.02 7.31 -14.88
CA GLY A 264 -20.00 6.24 -15.16
C GLY A 264 -19.45 5.04 -15.96
N VAL A 265 -18.16 5.04 -16.29
CA VAL A 265 -17.50 3.98 -17.09
C VAL A 265 -16.21 3.54 -16.40
N TRP A 266 -15.95 2.23 -16.40
CA TRP A 266 -14.71 1.61 -15.92
C TRP A 266 -14.21 0.61 -16.96
N GLU A 267 -13.03 0.88 -17.51
CA GLU A 267 -12.34 0.16 -18.58
C GLU A 267 -10.91 -0.17 -18.09
N PRO A 268 -10.75 -1.04 -17.07
CA PRO A 268 -9.45 -1.38 -16.49
C PRO A 268 -8.50 -2.01 -17.52
N GLU A 269 -9.03 -2.62 -18.59
CA GLU A 269 -8.26 -3.19 -19.70
C GLU A 269 -7.46 -2.16 -20.51
N ARG A 270 -7.72 -0.87 -20.30
CA ARG A 270 -6.96 0.23 -20.89
C ARG A 270 -5.81 0.68 -19.99
N ASN A 271 -5.69 0.15 -18.77
CA ASN A 271 -4.56 0.44 -17.90
C ASN A 271 -3.29 -0.24 -18.44
N PRO A 272 -2.12 0.44 -18.51
CA PRO A 272 -0.88 -0.17 -18.95
C PRO A 272 -0.43 -1.40 -18.13
N LEU A 273 -0.88 -1.54 -16.89
CA LEU A 273 -0.56 -2.68 -16.00
C LEU A 273 -1.52 -3.86 -16.16
N PHE A 274 -2.55 -3.75 -17.00
CA PHE A 274 -3.62 -4.74 -17.07
C PHE A 274 -3.14 -6.12 -17.51
N ASP A 275 -2.21 -6.17 -18.47
CA ASP A 275 -1.67 -7.44 -19.00
C ASP A 275 -0.78 -8.18 -17.98
N ASP A 276 -0.38 -7.50 -16.89
CA ASP A 276 0.48 -8.02 -15.83
C ASP A 276 -0.31 -8.43 -14.56
N VAL A 277 -1.64 -8.42 -14.64
CA VAL A 277 -2.56 -8.95 -13.61
C VAL A 277 -3.55 -9.94 -14.21
N TYR A 278 -4.24 -10.72 -13.37
CA TYR A 278 -5.31 -11.61 -13.80
C TYR A 278 -6.61 -11.37 -13.01
N LEU A 279 -7.74 -11.70 -13.65
CA LEU A 279 -9.06 -11.60 -13.04
C LEU A 279 -9.32 -12.78 -12.10
N VAL A 280 -9.92 -12.49 -10.95
CA VAL A 280 -10.50 -13.49 -10.04
C VAL A 280 -12.02 -13.37 -10.03
N GLU A 281 -12.70 -14.49 -10.22
CA GLU A 281 -14.17 -14.61 -10.26
C GLU A 281 -14.64 -15.52 -9.13
N LEU A 282 -15.76 -15.16 -8.48
CA LEU A 282 -16.37 -15.88 -7.34
C LEU A 282 -17.88 -16.02 -7.49
#